data_AF-A0A2K8X3K6-F1
#
_entry.id   AF-A0A2K8X3K6-F1
#
_cell.length_a   1.000
_cell.length_b   1.000
_cell.length_c   1.000
_cell.angle_alpha   90.00
_cell.angle_beta   90.00
_cell.angle_gamma   90.00
#
_symmetry.space_group_name_H-M   'P 1'
#
loop_
_entity.id
_entity.type
_entity.pdbx_description
1 polymer ?
#
loop_
_entity_poly.entity_id
_entity_poly.type
_entity_poly.pdbx_seq_one_letter_code
_entity_poly.pdbx_strand_id
1 'polypeptide(L)'
;MLVTYTLVFLGFYWFGTTIKNQFFKHTVAIIFGISLVGNISTAFKYEQTFLTWSFYNLAQIIKNVIQGNVANIVKYVFYIINSILTFFDWRINGDVKKTKEE
;
A
#
# COMPACT_ATOMS: atom_id res chain seq x y z
N MET A 1 1.37 -10.49 7.11
CA MET A 1 2.59 -9.96 6.46
C MET A 1 3.69 -11.00 6.28
N LEU A 2 4.08 -11.76 7.32
CA LEU A 2 5.11 -12.81 7.19
C LEU A 2 4.72 -13.92 6.20
N VAL A 3 3.49 -14.45 6.29
CA VAL A 3 2.99 -15.50 5.38
C VAL A 3 3.02 -15.04 3.92
N THR A 4 2.47 -13.85 3.63
CA THR A 4 2.47 -13.28 2.27
C THR A 4 3.87 -13.03 1.74
N TYR A 5 4.77 -12.50 2.57
CA TYR A 5 6.14 -12.23 2.19
C TYR A 5 6.85 -13.55 1.81
N THR A 6 6.74 -14.57 2.65
CA THR A 6 7.36 -15.88 2.42
C THR A 6 6.82 -16.54 1.16
N LEU A 7 5.50 -16.49 0.92
CA LEU A 7 4.89 -17.06 -0.29
C LEU A 7 5.37 -16.36 -1.56
N VAL A 8 5.45 -15.03 -1.56
CA VAL A 8 5.97 -14.28 -2.73
C VAL A 8 7.46 -14.56 -2.93
N PHE A 9 8.24 -14.64 -1.85
CA PHE A 9 9.67 -14.94 -1.93
C PHE A 9 9.94 -16.36 -2.46
N LEU A 10 9.19 -17.35 -1.98
CA LEU A 10 9.24 -18.72 -2.51
C LEU A 10 8.82 -18.77 -3.99
N GLY A 11 7.82 -17.97 -4.39
CA GLY A 11 7.41 -17.87 -5.78
C GLY A 11 8.55 -17.42 -6.70
N PHE A 12 9.39 -16.46 -6.27
CA PHE A 12 10.58 -16.07 -7.04
C PHE A 12 11.57 -17.22 -7.25
N TYR A 13 11.67 -18.15 -6.29
CA TYR A 13 12.58 -19.30 -6.37
C TYR A 13 12.00 -20.44 -7.21
N TRP A 14 10.72 -20.79 -6.99
CA TRP A 14 10.09 -21.93 -7.67
C TRP A 14 9.71 -21.67 -9.13
N PHE A 15 9.32 -20.43 -9.49
CA PHE A 15 8.86 -20.13 -10.85
C PHE A 15 9.96 -19.56 -11.76
N GLY A 16 11.23 -19.56 -11.32
CA GLY A 16 12.36 -19.19 -12.18
C GLY A 16 12.30 -17.75 -12.68
N THR A 17 12.44 -16.76 -11.79
CA THR A 17 12.42 -15.34 -12.17
C THR A 17 13.73 -14.89 -12.87
N THR A 18 13.60 -14.04 -13.89
CA THR A 18 14.72 -13.35 -14.56
C THR A 18 15.27 -12.17 -13.74
N ILE A 19 14.62 -11.80 -12.63
CA ILE A 19 15.04 -10.72 -11.75
C ILE A 19 16.30 -11.17 -11.00
N LYS A 20 17.45 -10.54 -11.31
CA LYS A 20 18.72 -10.79 -10.62
C LYS A 20 18.90 -9.94 -9.36
N ASN A 21 18.25 -8.77 -9.30
CA ASN A 21 18.40 -7.85 -8.18
C ASN A 21 17.65 -8.36 -6.94
N GLN A 22 18.40 -8.77 -5.91
CA GLN A 22 17.86 -9.28 -4.65
C GLN A 22 17.07 -8.22 -3.88
N PHE A 23 17.56 -6.97 -3.86
CA PHE A 23 16.88 -5.85 -3.22
C PHE A 23 15.49 -5.65 -3.81
N PHE A 24 15.39 -5.70 -5.15
CA PHE A 24 14.10 -5.58 -5.85
C PHE A 24 13.11 -6.70 -5.49
N LYS A 25 13.58 -7.95 -5.33
CA LYS A 25 12.72 -9.07 -4.89
C LYS A 25 12.13 -8.83 -3.51
N HIS A 26 12.95 -8.38 -2.55
CA HIS A 26 12.49 -8.03 -1.22
C HIS A 26 11.48 -6.88 -1.26
N THR A 27 11.75 -5.83 -2.04
CA THR A 27 10.82 -4.70 -2.22
C THR A 27 9.46 -5.17 -2.74
N VAL A 28 9.42 -6.02 -3.77
CA VAL A 28 8.17 -6.54 -4.34
C VAL A 28 7.40 -7.41 -3.33
N ALA A 29 8.09 -8.29 -2.60
CA ALA A 29 7.47 -9.13 -1.58
C ALA A 29 6.85 -8.30 -0.43
N ILE A 30 7.54 -7.24 -0.01
CA ILE A 30 7.04 -6.30 1.01
C ILE A 30 5.82 -5.55 0.50
N ILE A 31 5.88 -4.99 -0.72
CA ILE A 31 4.76 -4.25 -1.34
C ILE A 31 3.51 -5.13 -1.40
N PHE A 32 3.66 -6.39 -1.80
CA PHE A 32 2.54 -7.33 -1.83
C PHE A 32 1.96 -7.59 -0.44
N GLY A 33 2.82 -7.78 0.57
CA GLY A 33 2.38 -7.94 1.96
C GLY A 33 1.59 -6.74 2.48
N ILE A 34 2.06 -5.51 2.21
CA ILE A 34 1.35 -4.27 2.58
C ILE A 34 0.02 -4.18 1.83
N SER A 35 -0.01 -4.51 0.54
CA SER A 35 -1.23 -4.53 -0.27
C SER A 35 -2.30 -5.43 0.32
N LEU A 36 -1.94 -6.65 0.75
CA LEU A 36 -2.93 -7.55 1.35
C LEU A 36 -3.49 -6.96 2.65
N VAL A 37 -2.63 -6.43 3.52
CA VAL A 37 -3.07 -5.76 4.76
C VAL A 37 -3.99 -4.58 4.44
N GLY A 38 -3.63 -3.75 3.45
CA GLY A 38 -4.43 -2.59 3.04
C GLY A 38 -5.81 -2.99 2.51
N ASN A 39 -5.89 -4.04 1.70
CA ASN A 39 -7.16 -4.56 1.18
C ASN A 39 -8.04 -5.14 2.29
N ILE A 40 -7.45 -5.92 3.22
CA ILE A 40 -8.17 -6.44 4.38
C ILE A 40 -8.69 -5.29 5.23
N SER A 41 -7.85 -4.32 5.59
CA SER A 41 -8.26 -3.17 6.42
C SER A 41 -9.35 -2.33 5.75
N THR A 42 -9.29 -2.16 4.44
CA THR A 42 -10.33 -1.47 3.66
C THR A 42 -11.65 -2.23 3.73
N ALA A 43 -11.63 -3.55 3.57
CA ALA A 43 -12.82 -4.39 3.64
C ALA A 43 -13.48 -4.35 5.03
N PHE A 44 -12.69 -4.33 6.09
CA PHE A 44 -13.16 -4.20 7.48
C PHE A 44 -13.45 -2.74 7.89
N LYS A 45 -13.27 -1.77 6.98
CA LYS A 45 -13.51 -0.34 7.21
C LYS A 45 -12.71 0.24 8.39
N TYR A 46 -11.49 -0.25 8.62
CA TYR A 46 -10.62 0.32 9.64
C TYR A 46 -10.15 1.71 9.24
N GLU A 47 -10.17 2.66 10.17
CA GLU A 47 -9.70 4.04 9.96
C GLU A 47 -8.19 4.07 9.61
N GLN A 48 -7.43 3.13 10.16
CA GLN A 48 -5.98 3.01 9.95
C GLN A 48 -5.61 2.57 8.52
N THR A 49 -6.59 2.25 7.68
CA THR A 49 -6.42 1.90 6.26
C THR A 49 -5.65 2.98 5.48
N PHE A 50 -5.88 4.26 5.81
CA PHE A 50 -5.13 5.38 5.25
C PHE A 50 -3.62 5.24 5.44
N LEU A 51 -3.17 4.88 6.65
CA LEU A 51 -1.74 4.73 6.94
C LEU A 51 -1.15 3.59 6.12
N THR A 52 -1.88 2.47 5.99
CA THR A 52 -1.43 1.34 5.18
C THR A 52 -1.25 1.73 3.71
N TRP A 53 -2.19 2.47 3.12
CA TRP A 53 -2.08 2.95 1.74
C TRP A 53 -0.95 3.96 1.54
N SER A 54 -0.69 4.82 2.52
CA SER A 54 0.44 5.75 2.49
C SER A 54 1.79 5.02 2.45
N PHE A 55 1.99 4.00 3.30
CA PHE A 55 3.19 3.16 3.25
C PHE A 55 3.29 2.34 1.95
N TYR A 56 2.17 1.84 1.45
CA TYR A 56 2.12 1.13 0.18
C TYR A 56 2.58 2.01 -0.99
N ASN A 57 2.04 3.24 -1.08
CA ASN A 57 2.39 4.18 -2.14
C ASN A 57 3.86 4.58 -2.07
N LEU A 58 4.41 4.79 -0.87
CA LEU A 58 5.84 5.05 -0.67
C LEU A 58 6.71 3.89 -1.17
N ALA A 59 6.37 2.65 -0.81
CA ALA A 59 7.10 1.48 -1.26
C ALA A 59 7.02 1.32 -2.79
N GLN A 60 5.88 1.64 -3.40
CA GLN A 60 5.72 1.66 -4.85
C GLN A 60 6.59 2.73 -5.51
N ILE A 61 6.75 3.92 -4.94
CA ILE A 61 7.68 4.93 -5.45
C ILE A 61 9.10 4.36 -5.49
N ILE A 62 9.58 3.78 -4.38
CA ILE A 62 10.93 3.18 -4.31
C ILE A 62 11.12 2.13 -5.41
N LYS A 63 10.15 1.21 -5.56
CA LYS A 63 10.18 0.19 -6.61
C LYS A 63 10.27 0.81 -8.00
N ASN A 64 9.45 1.82 -8.30
CA ASN A 64 9.40 2.42 -9.63
C ASN A 64 10.62 3.31 -9.92
N VAL A 65 11.28 3.88 -8.90
CA VAL A 65 12.60 4.53 -9.03
C VAL A 65 13.65 3.52 -9.48
N ILE A 66 13.70 2.34 -8.88
CA ILE A 66 14.63 1.26 -9.28
C ILE A 66 14.38 0.81 -10.73
N GLN A 67 13.12 0.83 -11.17
CA GLN A 67 12.74 0.45 -12.54
C GLN A 67 12.86 1.60 -13.56
N GLY A 68 13.15 2.83 -13.12
CA GLY A 68 13.16 4.01 -13.99
C GLY A 68 11.78 4.39 -14.55
N ASN A 69 10.68 3.94 -13.94
CA ASN A 69 9.33 4.18 -14.44
C ASN A 69 8.74 5.48 -13.89
N VAL A 70 9.03 6.59 -14.58
CA VAL A 70 8.59 7.95 -14.18
C VAL A 70 7.07 8.09 -14.09
N ALA A 71 6.32 7.49 -15.01
CA ALA A 71 4.86 7.56 -15.00
C ALA A 71 4.26 6.99 -13.70
N ASN A 72 4.75 5.83 -13.26
CA ASN A 72 4.30 5.24 -12.01
C ASN A 72 4.80 6.03 -10.79
N ILE A 73 6.01 6.59 -10.82
CA ILE A 73 6.49 7.45 -9.73
C ILE A 73 5.52 8.61 -9.49
N VAL A 74 5.17 9.35 -10.55
CA VAL A 74 4.22 10.48 -10.47
C VAL A 74 2.85 10.02 -9.98
N LYS A 75 2.34 8.90 -10.50
CA LYS A 75 1.07 8.30 -10.06
C LYS A 75 1.05 8.04 -8.55
N TYR A 76 2.10 7.42 -8.01
CA TYR A 76 2.13 7.07 -6.59
C TYR A 76 2.41 8.28 -5.68
N VAL A 77 3.12 9.31 -6.16
CA VAL A 77 3.20 10.60 -5.48
C VAL A 77 1.82 11.26 -5.38
N PHE A 78 1.07 11.28 -6.49
CA PHE A 78 -0.31 11.78 -6.49
C PHE A 78 -1.19 11.00 -5.50
N TYR A 79 -1.03 9.68 -5.41
CA TYR A 79 -1.77 8.86 -4.44
C TYR A 79 -1.39 9.14 -2.98
N ILE A 80 -0.15 9.51 -2.67
CA ILE A 80 0.21 9.97 -1.31
C ILE A 80 -0.57 11.22 -0.96
N ILE A 81 -0.62 12.21 -1.86
CA ILE A 81 -1.39 13.44 -1.67
C ILE A 81 -2.87 13.12 -1.45
N ASN A 82 -3.43 12.26 -2.31
CA ASN A 82 -4.83 11.85 -2.20
C ASN A 82 -5.12 11.13 -0.87
N SER A 83 -4.23 10.23 -0.44
CA SER A 83 -4.33 9.52 0.84
C SER A 83 -4.42 10.52 2.00
N ILE A 84 -3.58 11.56 2.01
CA ILE A 84 -3.58 12.61 3.04
C ILE A 84 -4.90 13.38 3.03
N LEU A 85 -5.41 13.76 1.85
CA LEU A 85 -6.70 14.44 1.73
C LEU A 85 -7.84 13.58 2.27
N THR A 86 -7.87 12.28 1.95
CA THR A 86 -8.85 11.34 2.47
C THR A 86 -8.80 11.22 4.00
N PHE A 87 -7.60 11.25 4.60
CA PHE A 87 -7.49 11.26 6.06
C PHE A 87 -8.12 12.50 6.70
N PHE A 88 -7.87 13.68 6.13
CA PHE A 88 -8.51 14.91 6.60
C PHE A 88 -10.01 14.89 6.39
N ASP A 89 -10.48 14.44 5.23
CA ASP A 89 -11.91 14.32 4.92
C ASP A 89 -12.62 13.38 5.90
N TRP A 90 -12.07 12.19 6.15
CA TRP A 90 -12.62 11.26 7.14
C TRP A 90 -12.62 11.81 8.57
N ARG A 91 -11.57 12.54 8.96
CA ARG A 91 -11.50 13.12 10.31
C ARG A 91 -12.47 14.29 10.50
N ILE A 92 -12.82 15.00 9.43
CA ILE A 92 -13.75 16.13 9.48
C ILE A 92 -15.21 15.67 9.31
N ASN A 93 -15.46 14.71 8.42
CA ASN A 93 -16.81 14.26 8.04
C ASN A 93 -17.24 12.92 8.69
N GLY A 94 -16.35 12.22 9.40
CA GLY A 94 -16.59 10.88 9.94
C GLY A 94 -17.52 10.82 11.15
N ASP A 95 -17.71 11.94 11.88
CA ASP A 95 -18.65 12.02 12.99
C ASP A 95 -19.95 12.71 12.55
N VAL A 96 -20.88 11.93 11.97
CA VAL A 96 -22.29 12.30 12.08
C VAL A 96 -22.65 12.11 13.56
N LYS A 97 -22.55 13.18 14.36
CA LYS A 97 -23.22 13.23 15.66
C LYS A 97 -24.68 12.87 15.39
N LYS A 98 -25.12 11.70 15.86
CA LYS A 98 -26.55 11.41 15.99
C LYS A 98 -27.10 12.53 16.88
N THR A 99 -27.72 13.53 16.25
CA THR A 99 -28.58 14.48 16.95
C THR A 99 -29.55 13.60 17.72
N LYS A 100 -29.48 13.67 19.05
CA LYS A 100 -30.47 13.03 19.91
C LYS A 100 -31.81 13.63 19.51
N GLU A 101 -32.66 12.83 18.86
CA GLU A 101 -34.06 13.18 18.69
C GLU A 101 -34.64 13.31 20.10
N GLU A 102 -35.23 14.48 20.34
CA GLU A 102 -35.79 14.97 21.61
C GLU A 102 -37.00 14.14 22.07
#